data_AF-A0A1Q4E8R9-F1
#
_entry.id   AF-A0A1Q4E8R9-F1
#
_cell.length_a   1.000
_cell.length_b   1.000
_cell.length_c   1.000
_cell.angle_alpha   90.00
_cell.angle_beta   90.00
_cell.angle_gamma   90.00
#
_symmetry.space_group_name_H-M   'P 1'
#
loop_
_entity.id
_entity.type
_entity.pdbx_description
1 polymer ?
#
loop_
_entity_poly.entity_id
_entity_poly.type
_entity_poly.pdbx_seq_one_letter_code
_entity_poly.pdbx_strand_id
1 'polypeptide(L)'
;MHPENAGLLALGTPRFVPSTPAAVFHVLDGWLDEVGEDRTAFYRRSTIAVVGRSNNVGRPAVALAFARQATVLSCDEWASRTGRLAELSRSADVLVVAAGVPG
;
A
#
# COMPACT_ATOMS: atom_id res chain seq x y z
N MET A 1 3.04 -9.95 -13.80
CA MET A 1 2.32 -10.52 -12.65
C MET A 1 1.27 -11.47 -13.21
N HIS A 2 1.26 -12.73 -12.78
CA HIS A 2 0.34 -13.72 -13.34
C HIS A 2 -1.10 -13.42 -12.86
N PRO A 3 -2.12 -13.37 -13.74
CA PRO A 3 -3.48 -13.01 -13.35
C PRO A 3 -4.06 -13.87 -12.21
N GLU A 4 -3.72 -15.15 -12.16
CA GLU A 4 -4.13 -16.04 -11.06
C GLU A 4 -3.57 -15.57 -9.71
N ASN A 5 -2.28 -15.21 -9.65
CA ASN A 5 -1.68 -14.67 -8.43
C ASN A 5 -2.28 -13.31 -8.05
N ALA A 6 -2.70 -12.52 -9.05
CA ALA A 6 -3.44 -11.27 -8.84
C ALA A 6 -4.77 -11.52 -8.13
N GLY A 7 -5.54 -12.47 -8.66
CA GLY A 7 -6.84 -12.86 -8.12
C GLY A 7 -6.71 -13.44 -6.72
N LEU A 8 -5.76 -14.37 -6.51
CA LEU A 8 -5.47 -14.95 -5.22
C LEU A 8 -5.08 -13.90 -4.17
N LEU A 9 -4.26 -12.90 -4.55
CA LEU A 9 -3.94 -11.79 -3.66
C LEU A 9 -5.18 -10.95 -3.33
N ALA A 10 -6.01 -10.62 -4.32
CA ALA A 10 -7.24 -9.85 -4.12
C ALA A 10 -8.28 -10.60 -3.25
N LEU A 11 -8.30 -11.94 -3.32
CA LEU A 11 -9.14 -12.80 -2.49
C LEU A 11 -8.59 -13.02 -1.07
N GLY A 12 -7.41 -12.48 -0.74
CA GLY A 12 -6.79 -12.66 0.57
C GLY A 12 -6.12 -14.02 0.77
N THR A 13 -5.95 -14.81 -0.29
CA THR A 13 -5.30 -16.13 -0.26
C THR A 13 -4.06 -16.15 -1.19
N PRO A 14 -3.08 -15.25 -0.99
CA PRO A 14 -1.97 -15.11 -1.91
C PRO A 14 -1.09 -16.36 -1.94
N ARG A 15 -0.67 -16.76 -3.14
CA ARG A 15 0.38 -17.78 -3.34
C ARG A 15 1.75 -17.14 -3.56
N PHE A 16 1.84 -16.29 -4.57
CA PHE A 16 3.03 -15.49 -4.86
C PHE A 16 2.68 -14.01 -4.83
N VAL A 17 3.27 -13.29 -3.87
CA VAL A 17 3.10 -11.85 -3.73
C VAL A 17 4.16 -11.12 -4.55
N PRO A 18 3.83 -10.05 -5.29
CA PRO A 18 4.83 -9.26 -6.01
C PRO A 18 5.90 -8.70 -5.05
N SER A 19 7.16 -8.81 -5.45
CA SER A 19 8.32 -8.57 -4.57
C SER A 19 8.40 -7.15 -4.03
N THR A 20 8.24 -6.12 -4.87
CA THR A 20 8.32 -4.72 -4.46
C THR A 20 7.29 -4.34 -3.39
N PRO A 21 5.97 -4.56 -3.58
CA PRO A 21 4.99 -4.22 -2.56
C PRO A 21 5.13 -5.13 -1.32
N ALA A 22 5.55 -6.39 -1.45
CA ALA A 22 5.90 -7.23 -0.30
C ALA A 22 7.07 -6.65 0.52
N ALA A 23 8.12 -6.18 -0.15
CA ALA A 23 9.29 -5.58 0.49
C ALA A 23 8.94 -4.29 1.23
N VAL A 24 8.06 -3.45 0.67
CA VAL A 24 7.57 -2.23 1.35
C VAL A 24 6.98 -2.58 2.71
N PHE A 25 6.05 -3.54 2.78
CA PHE A 25 5.46 -3.92 4.06
C PHE A 25 6.42 -4.68 4.95
N HIS A 26 7.35 -5.46 4.41
CA HIS A 26 8.38 -6.12 5.20
C HIS A 26 9.28 -5.10 5.92
N VAL A 27 9.69 -4.02 5.23
CA VAL A 27 10.49 -2.95 5.83
C VAL A 27 9.69 -2.21 6.90
N LEU A 28 8.42 -1.89 6.63
CA LEU A 28 7.54 -1.27 7.62
C LEU A 28 7.33 -2.16 8.85
N ASP A 29 7.04 -3.44 8.63
CA ASP A 29 6.89 -4.45 9.69
C ASP A 29 8.17 -4.57 10.53
N GLY A 30 9.35 -4.46 9.92
CA GLY A 30 10.64 -4.45 10.61
C GLY A 30 10.83 -3.20 11.46
N TRP A 31 10.56 -2.02 10.89
CA TRP A 31 10.66 -0.76 11.63
C TRP A 31 9.71 -0.69 12.83
N LEU A 32 8.47 -1.18 12.68
CA LEU A 32 7.49 -1.26 13.76
C LEU A 32 8.00 -2.10 14.94
N ASP A 33 8.66 -3.23 14.67
CA ASP A 33 9.26 -4.07 15.70
C ASP A 33 10.41 -3.34 16.42
N GLU A 34 11.27 -2.66 15.66
CA GLU A 34 12.42 -1.93 16.22
C GLU A 34 11.99 -0.82 17.19
N VAL A 35 10.87 -0.15 16.91
CA VAL A 35 10.31 0.89 17.78
C VAL A 35 9.35 0.36 18.85
N GLY A 36 9.14 -0.97 18.92
CA GLY A 36 8.28 -1.61 19.91
C GLY A 36 6.79 -1.36 19.71
N GLU A 37 6.36 -1.08 18.47
CA GLU A 37 4.96 -0.84 18.12
C GLU A 37 4.24 -2.14 17.76
N ASP A 38 3.06 -2.39 18.34
CA ASP A 38 2.24 -3.55 17.97
C ASP A 38 1.72 -3.39 16.54
N ARG A 39 2.21 -4.24 15.63
CA ARG A 39 1.86 -4.18 14.21
C ARG A 39 0.37 -4.20 13.97
N THR A 40 -0.38 -5.03 14.69
CA THR A 40 -1.83 -5.19 14.48
C THR A 40 -2.57 -3.93 14.88
N ALA A 41 -2.26 -3.37 16.04
CA ALA A 41 -2.82 -2.13 16.54
C ALA A 41 -2.43 -0.93 15.66
N PHE A 42 -1.20 -0.90 15.14
CA PHE A 42 -0.75 0.09 14.18
C PHE A 42 -1.61 0.04 12.90
N TYR A 43 -1.61 -1.10 12.19
CA TYR A 43 -2.34 -1.18 10.92
C TYR A 43 -3.83 -0.88 11.08
N ARG A 44 -4.49 -1.38 12.13
CA ARG A 44 -5.93 -1.14 12.36
C ARG A 44 -6.29 0.34 12.58
N ARG A 45 -5.36 1.16 13.09
CA ARG A 45 -5.60 2.60 13.27
C ARG A 45 -5.05 3.45 12.12
N SER A 46 -4.18 2.89 11.28
CA SER A 46 -3.52 3.63 10.22
C SER A 46 -4.36 3.80 8.96
N THR A 47 -4.22 4.98 8.36
CA THR A 47 -4.57 5.27 6.97
C THR A 47 -3.32 5.16 6.10
N ILE A 48 -3.33 4.24 5.15
CA ILE A 48 -2.24 4.04 4.17
C ILE A 48 -2.69 4.60 2.82
N ALA A 49 -2.02 5.65 2.35
CA ALA A 49 -2.21 6.16 0.99
C ALA A 49 -1.22 5.50 0.03
N VAL A 50 -1.75 4.91 -1.05
CA VAL A 50 -0.96 4.34 -2.13
C VAL A 50 -1.14 5.21 -3.37
N VAL A 51 -0.04 5.81 -3.85
CA VAL A 51 -0.02 6.65 -5.05
C VAL A 51 0.52 5.84 -6.22
N GLY A 52 -0.31 5.59 -7.23
CA GLY A 52 0.01 4.79 -8.40
C GLY A 52 -0.78 3.48 -8.46
N ARG A 53 -1.13 3.05 -9.68
CA ARG A 53 -2.02 1.90 -9.95
C ARG A 53 -1.41 0.83 -10.85
N SER A 54 -0.09 0.71 -10.87
CA SER A 54 0.59 -0.30 -11.67
C SER A 54 0.21 -1.73 -11.23
N ASN A 55 0.24 -2.68 -12.18
CA ASN A 55 -0.10 -4.08 -11.90
C ASN A 55 0.96 -4.83 -11.08
N ASN A 56 2.18 -4.28 -10.96
CA ASN A 56 3.30 -4.89 -10.25
C ASN A 56 3.59 -4.27 -8.88
N VAL A 57 3.14 -3.03 -8.63
CA VAL A 57 3.40 -2.32 -7.35
C VAL A 57 2.12 -1.76 -6.74
N GLY A 58 1.47 -0.79 -7.39
CA GLY A 58 0.39 -0.02 -6.79
C GLY A 58 -0.83 -0.86 -6.37
N ARG A 59 -1.42 -1.61 -7.31
CA ARG A 59 -2.61 -2.43 -7.01
C ARG A 59 -2.31 -3.55 -6.00
N PRO A 60 -1.18 -4.27 -6.09
CA PRO A 60 -0.81 -5.21 -5.03
C PRO A 60 -0.54 -4.55 -3.67
N ALA A 61 0.06 -3.35 -3.62
CA ALA A 61 0.29 -2.63 -2.37
C ALA A 61 -1.03 -2.27 -1.68
N VAL A 62 -2.04 -1.83 -2.44
CA VAL A 62 -3.41 -1.62 -1.93
C VAL A 62 -3.97 -2.89 -1.31
N ALA A 63 -3.86 -4.03 -2.01
CA ALA A 63 -4.35 -5.32 -1.49
C ALA A 63 -3.63 -5.76 -0.22
N LEU A 64 -2.31 -5.56 -0.14
CA LEU A 64 -1.51 -5.92 1.04
C LEU A 64 -1.76 -5.01 2.25
N ALA A 65 -2.00 -3.72 2.03
CA ALA A 65 -2.43 -2.80 3.09
C ALA A 65 -3.81 -3.22 3.63
N PHE A 66 -4.73 -3.53 2.72
CA PHE A 66 -6.09 -3.94 3.07
C PHE A 66 -6.10 -5.28 3.83
N ALA A 67 -5.28 -6.26 3.41
CA ALA A 67 -5.11 -7.54 4.09
C ALA A 67 -4.57 -7.39 5.53
N ARG A 68 -3.84 -6.31 5.81
CA ARG A 68 -3.34 -5.94 7.15
C ARG A 68 -4.37 -5.17 7.98
N GLN A 69 -5.60 -5.02 7.48
CA GLN A 69 -6.72 -4.32 8.13
C GLN A 69 -6.52 -2.81 8.28
N ALA A 70 -5.70 -2.19 7.43
CA ALA A 70 -5.57 -0.75 7.37
C ALA A 70 -6.69 -0.08 6.56
N THR A 71 -6.97 1.19 6.86
CA THR A 71 -7.75 2.05 5.95
C THR A 71 -6.88 2.39 4.75
N VAL A 72 -7.36 2.19 3.53
CA VAL A 72 -6.54 2.36 2.31
C VAL A 72 -7.09 3.45 1.40
N LEU A 73 -6.25 4.44 1.08
CA LEU A 73 -6.52 5.44 0.05
C LEU A 73 -5.75 5.09 -1.23
N SER A 74 -6.47 4.68 -2.28
CA SER A 74 -5.88 4.40 -3.59
C SER A 74 -5.94 5.63 -4.48
N CYS A 75 -4.78 6.25 -4.74
CA CYS A 75 -4.67 7.47 -5.53
C CYS A 75 -3.99 7.18 -6.87
N ASP A 76 -4.59 7.60 -7.99
CA ASP A 76 -3.94 7.57 -9.29
C ASP A 76 -3.65 8.99 -9.81
N GLU A 77 -3.24 9.09 -11.07
CA GLU A 77 -2.92 10.36 -11.71
C GLU A 77 -4.05 11.40 -11.64
N TRP A 78 -5.32 10.97 -11.57
CA TRP A 78 -6.45 11.90 -11.49
C TRP A 78 -6.57 12.55 -10.12
N ALA A 79 -6.16 11.87 -9.04
CA ALA A 79 -6.08 12.49 -7.73
C ALA A 79 -5.09 13.68 -7.76
N SER A 80 -4.00 13.56 -8.52
CA SER A 80 -3.07 14.68 -8.74
C SER A 80 -3.68 15.76 -9.62
N ARG A 81 -4.24 15.39 -10.79
CA ARG A 81 -4.80 16.34 -11.78
C ARG A 81 -5.98 17.15 -11.24
N THR A 82 -6.73 16.59 -10.29
CA THR A 82 -7.86 17.25 -9.63
C THR A 82 -7.49 17.95 -8.31
N GLY A 83 -6.19 18.02 -7.98
CA GLY A 83 -5.70 18.72 -6.79
C GLY A 83 -5.93 17.99 -5.46
N ARG A 84 -6.52 16.80 -5.46
CA ARG A 84 -6.84 16.03 -4.25
C ARG A 84 -5.64 15.34 -3.62
N LEU A 85 -4.62 15.02 -4.40
CA LEU A 85 -3.47 14.25 -3.94
C LEU A 85 -2.78 14.91 -2.73
N ALA A 86 -2.66 16.23 -2.72
CA ALA A 86 -2.01 16.94 -1.63
C ALA A 86 -2.73 16.75 -0.28
N GLU A 87 -4.06 16.78 -0.29
CA GLU A 87 -4.89 16.53 0.89
C GLU A 87 -4.76 15.08 1.37
N LEU A 88 -4.93 14.13 0.44
CA LEU A 88 -4.90 12.69 0.73
C LEU A 88 -3.53 12.21 1.23
N SER A 89 -2.44 12.79 0.70
CA SER A 89 -1.09 12.49 1.18
C SER A 89 -0.82 13.02 2.58
N ARG A 90 -1.40 14.17 2.96
CA ARG A 90 -1.22 14.75 4.30
C ARG A 90 -2.05 14.07 5.38
N SER A 91 -3.16 13.45 5.01
CA SER A 91 -4.02 12.73 5.96
C SER A 91 -3.57 11.30 6.22
N ALA A 92 -2.61 10.77 5.47
CA ALA A 92 -2.13 9.41 5.61
C ALA A 92 -1.06 9.27 6.70
N ASP A 93 -1.17 8.24 7.53
CA ASP A 93 -0.12 7.84 8.48
C ASP A 93 1.07 7.18 7.75
N VAL A 94 0.79 6.49 6.64
CA VAL A 94 1.80 5.89 5.76
C VAL A 94 1.51 6.25 4.31
N LEU A 95 2.52 6.77 3.62
CA LEU A 95 2.44 7.11 2.20
C LEU A 95 3.35 6.18 1.38
N VAL A 96 2.75 5.35 0.52
CA VAL A 96 3.45 4.48 -0.43
C VAL A 96 3.41 5.11 -1.82
N VAL A 97 4.54 5.62 -2.30
CA VAL A 97 4.64 6.30 -3.60
C VAL A 97 5.17 5.34 -4.67
N ALA A 98 4.31 4.98 -5.63
CA ALA A 98 4.60 4.13 -6.79
C ALA A 98 4.18 4.82 -8.10
N ALA A 99 4.40 6.14 -8.19
CA ALA A 99 3.94 6.99 -9.28
C ALA A 99 4.80 6.93 -10.55
N GLY A 100 6.06 6.49 -10.46
CA GLY A 100 6.97 6.36 -11.60
C GLY A 100 7.37 7.69 -12.24
N VAL A 101 7.30 8.80 -11.47
CA VAL A 101 7.72 10.14 -11.88
C VAL A 101 8.66 10.72 -10.82
N PRO A 102 9.76 11.39 -11.21
CA PRO A 102 10.64 12.08 -10.27
C PRO A 102 9.96 13.34 -9.70
N GLY A 103 10.26 13.66 -8.45
CA GLY A 103 9.70 14.78 -7.69
C GLY A 103 9.67 14.47 -6.20
#